data_AF-A0A077PU88-F1
#
_entry.id   AF-A0A077PU88-F1
#
_cell.length_a   1.000
_cell.length_b   1.000
_cell.length_c   1.000
_cell.angle_alpha   90.00
_cell.angle_beta   90.00
_cell.angle_gamma   90.00
#
_symmetry.space_group_name_H-M   'P 1'
#
loop_
_entity.id
_entity.type
_entity.pdbx_description
1 polymer ?
#
loop_
_entity_poly.entity_id
_entity_poly.type
_entity_poly.pdbx_seq_one_letter_code
_entity_poly.pdbx_strand_id
1 'polypeptide(L)'
;MGFVVDKENNLVTVDHSHNRFCITTPEGNPSTLTLNKVLKVTSIFTRTKGKRDKDAPGDNSPMLYALKGLHNLKTTRKDIMRLNESYRLILETFLQDGFQWDCIIPLPSSSQLTSLFAKKVCKNTCMGVCYNEALVKITAAQVLRDLNTLAIGAKDRSAIHEDIKRFIRYNSPEAPFQIKSIKRVHLRQYINPLMWEGLPSGTAEPRSVLLVDDMITSGTSLLCALNAIQNYYPAANVQALTLFGSSK
;
A
#
# COMPACT_ATOMS: atom_id res chain seq x y z
N MET A 1 -8.05 21.82 5.74
CA MET A 1 -6.85 20.97 5.85
C MET A 1 -6.70 20.05 4.67
N GLY A 2 -5.74 20.33 3.78
CA GLY A 2 -5.48 19.60 2.54
C GLY A 2 -4.19 20.03 1.87
N PHE A 3 -4.09 19.84 0.55
CA PHE A 3 -2.87 20.12 -0.20
C PHE A 3 -3.06 21.19 -1.28
N VAL A 4 -2.07 22.07 -1.42
CA VAL A 4 -1.93 23.01 -2.53
C VAL A 4 -0.82 22.50 -3.44
N VAL A 5 -1.04 22.60 -4.76
CA VAL A 5 -0.05 22.23 -5.77
C VAL A 5 0.32 23.48 -6.56
N ASP A 6 1.55 23.95 -6.35
CA ASP A 6 2.19 24.95 -7.19
C ASP A 6 2.81 24.23 -8.39
N LYS A 7 2.18 24.39 -9.55
CA LYS A 7 2.57 23.72 -10.80
C LYS A 7 3.88 24.28 -11.37
N GLU A 8 4.13 25.57 -11.19
CA GLU A 8 5.32 26.22 -11.74
C GLU A 8 6.57 25.73 -11.02
N ASN A 9 6.47 25.55 -9.70
CA ASN A 9 7.58 25.09 -8.87
C ASN A 9 7.57 23.58 -8.58
N ASN A 10 6.58 22.84 -9.09
CA ASN A 10 6.31 21.43 -8.75
C ASN A 10 6.28 21.17 -7.23
N LEU A 11 5.72 22.12 -6.47
CA LEU A 11 5.76 22.13 -5.02
C LEU A 11 4.38 21.80 -4.44
N VAL A 12 4.35 20.85 -3.51
CA VAL A 12 3.15 20.47 -2.76
C VAL A 12 3.28 20.91 -1.31
N THR A 13 2.35 21.74 -0.84
CA THR A 13 2.33 22.28 0.53
C THR A 13 1.05 21.91 1.26
N VAL A 14 1.09 22.00 2.60
CA VAL A 14 -0.08 21.80 3.44
C VAL A 14 -0.78 23.13 3.66
N ASP A 15 -2.05 23.20 3.27
CA ASP A 15 -2.92 24.34 3.54
C ASP A 15 -4.13 23.90 4.36
N HIS A 16 -4.33 24.57 5.48
CA HIS A 16 -5.40 24.27 6.41
C HIS A 16 -6.74 24.96 6.07
N SER A 17 -6.76 25.89 5.11
CA SER A 17 -7.94 26.63 4.67
C SER A 17 -8.98 25.77 3.91
N HIS A 18 -8.55 24.68 3.26
CA HIS A 18 -9.43 23.82 2.44
C HIS A 18 -9.06 22.34 2.56
N ASN A 19 -9.89 21.41 2.09
CA ASN A 19 -9.65 19.96 2.14
C ASN A 19 -9.36 19.31 0.77
N ARG A 20 -8.82 20.08 -0.19
CA ARG A 20 -8.48 19.55 -1.52
C ARG A 20 -7.45 18.41 -1.40
N PHE A 21 -7.69 17.35 -2.17
CA PHE A 21 -6.93 16.09 -2.22
C PHE A 21 -6.92 15.23 -0.95
N CYS A 22 -6.99 15.85 0.24
CA CYS A 22 -6.88 15.14 1.50
C CYS A 22 -7.43 15.97 2.67
N ILE A 23 -7.89 15.30 3.72
CA ILE A 23 -8.11 15.87 5.06
C ILE A 23 -6.84 15.63 5.86
N THR A 24 -6.14 16.69 6.26
CA THR A 24 -4.85 16.61 6.98
C THR A 24 -4.93 16.95 8.48
N THR A 25 -6.11 17.25 9.00
CA THR A 25 -6.43 17.45 10.44
C THR A 25 -6.57 16.11 11.16
N PRO A 26 -6.44 16.08 12.50
CA PRO A 26 -7.03 15.02 13.32
C PRO A 26 -8.55 14.92 13.14
N GLU A 27 -9.26 16.04 13.11
CA GLU A 27 -10.70 16.09 12.83
C GLU A 27 -10.98 15.54 11.42
N GLY A 28 -11.78 14.47 11.36
CA GLY A 28 -12.08 13.72 10.13
C GLY A 28 -11.12 12.54 9.85
N ASN A 29 -10.19 12.27 10.77
CA ASN A 29 -9.24 11.17 10.71
C ASN A 29 -9.12 10.43 12.07
N PRO A 30 -8.65 9.18 12.08
CA PRO A 30 -8.41 8.34 10.91
C PRO A 30 -9.74 7.95 10.25
N SER A 31 -9.69 7.34 9.07
CA SER A 31 -10.86 6.71 8.46
C SER A 31 -10.70 5.22 8.32
N THR A 32 -11.79 4.49 8.52
CA THR A 32 -11.80 3.02 8.43
C THR A 32 -12.71 2.56 7.31
N LEU A 33 -12.32 1.47 6.66
CA LEU A 33 -13.16 0.67 5.77
C LEU A 33 -12.86 -0.82 5.98
N THR A 34 -13.78 -1.68 5.54
CA THR A 34 -13.55 -3.14 5.56
C THR A 34 -13.54 -3.67 4.13
N LEU A 35 -12.39 -4.20 3.69
CA LEU A 35 -12.24 -4.83 2.39
C LEU A 35 -12.82 -6.24 2.42
N ASN A 36 -13.68 -6.56 1.45
CA ASN A 36 -14.33 -7.86 1.28
C ASN A 36 -14.97 -8.41 2.57
N LYS A 37 -15.40 -7.53 3.50
CA LYS A 37 -15.91 -7.89 4.83
C LYS A 37 -14.91 -8.67 5.72
N VAL A 38 -13.64 -8.78 5.32
CA VAL A 38 -12.63 -9.60 6.02
C VAL A 38 -11.47 -8.78 6.59
N LEU A 39 -11.02 -7.73 5.88
CA LEU A 39 -9.84 -6.97 6.29
C LEU A 39 -10.24 -5.55 6.69
N LYS A 40 -10.13 -5.24 7.98
CA LYS A 40 -10.24 -3.87 8.48
C LYS A 40 -9.01 -3.08 8.04
N VAL A 41 -9.23 -1.98 7.34
CA VAL A 41 -8.20 -1.05 6.90
C VAL A 41 -8.49 0.31 7.52
N THR A 42 -7.54 0.82 8.29
CA THR A 42 -7.57 2.19 8.80
C THR A 42 -6.55 3.04 8.06
N SER A 43 -6.92 4.24 7.67
CA SER A 43 -6.06 5.19 6.98
C SER A 43 -5.84 6.41 7.85
N ILE A 44 -4.57 6.79 8.04
CA ILE A 44 -4.21 7.98 8.81
C ILE A 44 -4.84 9.22 8.16
N PHE A 45 -4.60 9.44 6.87
CA PHE A 45 -5.13 10.61 6.18
C PHE A 45 -6.19 10.22 5.15
N THR A 46 -7.40 10.75 5.34
CA THR A 46 -8.52 10.54 4.43
C THR A 46 -8.32 11.34 3.15
N ARG A 47 -8.37 10.66 2.00
CA ARG A 47 -8.34 11.34 0.70
C ARG A 47 -9.71 11.86 0.34
N THR A 48 -9.74 13.04 -0.28
CA THR A 48 -10.96 13.65 -0.81
C THR A 48 -11.02 13.50 -2.32
N LYS A 49 -12.21 13.28 -2.89
CA LYS A 49 -12.39 13.37 -4.34
C LYS A 49 -12.24 14.82 -4.79
N GLY A 50 -11.21 15.09 -5.59
CA GLY A 50 -11.08 16.32 -6.35
C GLY A 50 -11.51 16.13 -7.80
N LYS A 51 -11.89 17.22 -8.49
CA LYS A 51 -11.93 17.21 -9.96
C LYS A 51 -10.52 16.92 -10.44
N ARG A 52 -10.33 15.79 -11.13
CA ARG A 52 -9.06 15.44 -11.74
C ARG A 52 -8.78 16.43 -12.86
N ASP A 53 -7.80 17.27 -12.66
CA ASP A 53 -7.12 17.94 -13.75
C ASP A 53 -6.15 16.92 -14.38
N LYS A 54 -6.40 16.55 -15.64
CA LYS A 54 -5.61 15.54 -16.35
C LYS A 54 -4.16 15.98 -16.56
N ASP A 55 -3.94 17.29 -16.59
CA ASP A 55 -2.64 17.89 -16.83
C ASP A 55 -1.92 18.20 -15.50
N ALA A 56 -2.60 18.01 -14.36
CA ALA A 56 -1.99 18.20 -13.05
C ALA A 56 -1.15 16.97 -12.63
N PRO A 57 0.09 17.17 -12.17
CA PRO A 57 0.94 16.10 -11.68
C PRO A 57 0.36 15.45 -10.40
N GLY A 58 0.70 14.18 -10.16
CA GLY A 58 0.43 13.49 -8.90
C GLY A 58 -0.87 12.68 -8.82
N ASP A 59 -1.59 12.48 -9.93
CA ASP A 59 -2.75 11.57 -10.06
C ASP A 59 -3.73 11.60 -8.85
N ASN A 60 -4.23 12.80 -8.53
CA ASN A 60 -5.11 13.08 -7.38
C ASN A 60 -4.54 12.77 -5.99
N SER A 61 -3.22 12.60 -5.87
CA SER A 61 -2.49 12.35 -4.63
C SER A 61 -1.12 13.07 -4.62
N PRO A 62 -1.09 14.39 -4.84
CA PRO A 62 0.14 15.14 -5.08
C PRO A 62 1.15 14.99 -3.94
N MET A 63 0.71 14.98 -2.68
CA MET A 63 1.62 14.79 -1.55
C MET A 63 2.26 13.40 -1.51
N LEU A 64 1.52 12.34 -1.88
CA LEU A 64 2.12 11.00 -1.99
C LEU A 64 3.26 11.00 -3.00
N TYR A 65 3.03 11.63 -4.16
CA TYR A 65 4.04 11.72 -5.22
C TYR A 65 5.25 12.55 -4.77
N ALA A 66 5.03 13.67 -4.09
CA ALA A 66 6.09 14.48 -3.51
C ALA A 66 6.93 13.69 -2.48
N LEU A 67 6.28 12.91 -1.61
CA LEU A 67 6.96 12.06 -0.62
C LEU A 67 7.75 10.90 -1.27
N LYS A 68 7.30 10.42 -2.43
CA LYS A 68 7.99 9.36 -3.19
C LYS A 68 9.05 9.91 -4.15
N GLY A 69 9.13 11.23 -4.36
CA GLY A 69 10.00 11.83 -5.38
C GLY A 69 9.56 11.52 -6.81
N LEU A 70 8.25 11.41 -7.07
CA LEU A 70 7.69 11.07 -8.37
C LEU A 70 7.17 12.32 -9.09
N HIS A 71 7.20 12.29 -10.44
CA HIS A 71 6.72 13.38 -11.31
C HIS A 71 7.40 14.73 -11.02
N ASN A 72 8.65 14.72 -10.55
CA ASN A 72 9.39 15.91 -10.11
C ASN A 72 8.69 16.73 -9.01
N LEU A 73 7.65 16.17 -8.38
CA LEU A 73 6.98 16.82 -7.27
C LEU A 73 7.87 16.77 -6.03
N LYS A 74 7.89 17.89 -5.31
CA LYS A 74 8.61 18.06 -4.04
C LYS A 74 7.69 18.66 -2.99
N THR A 75 8.09 18.53 -1.73
CA THR A 75 7.46 19.21 -0.60
C THR A 75 8.54 19.77 0.31
N THR A 76 8.17 20.63 1.25
CA THR A 76 9.13 21.23 2.18
C THR A 76 9.22 20.43 3.48
N ARG A 77 10.35 20.57 4.18
CA ARG A 77 10.50 20.02 5.55
C ARG A 77 9.42 20.57 6.49
N LYS A 78 9.03 21.84 6.33
CA LYS A 78 7.97 22.48 7.14
C LYS A 78 6.62 21.78 6.96
N ASP A 79 6.26 21.46 5.72
CA ASP A 79 5.02 20.76 5.40
C ASP A 79 5.03 19.31 5.90
N ILE A 80 6.18 18.63 5.80
CA ILE A 80 6.36 17.29 6.39
C ILE A 80 6.22 17.34 7.92
N MET A 81 6.76 18.35 8.59
CA MET A 81 6.61 18.51 10.04
C MET A 81 5.14 18.71 10.43
N ARG A 82 4.41 19.56 9.71
CA ARG A 82 2.96 19.76 9.92
C ARG A 82 2.17 18.46 9.77
N LEU A 83 2.45 17.66 8.74
CA LEU A 83 1.82 16.34 8.59
C LEU A 83 2.19 15.40 9.72
N ASN A 84 3.43 15.43 10.19
CA ASN A 84 3.87 14.59 11.30
C ASN A 84 3.19 14.94 12.63
N GLU A 85 2.85 16.21 12.86
CA GLU A 85 2.08 16.65 14.03
C GLU A 85 0.68 16.05 13.99
N SER A 86 -0.05 16.21 12.89
CA SER A 86 -1.37 15.59 12.72
C SER A 86 -1.30 14.06 12.79
N TYR A 87 -0.31 13.45 12.17
CA TYR A 87 -0.13 11.99 12.18
C TYR A 87 -0.07 11.43 13.60
N ARG A 88 0.65 12.08 14.53
CA ARG A 88 0.78 11.57 15.91
C ARG A 88 -0.57 11.53 16.61
N LEU A 89 -1.33 12.63 16.51
CA LEU A 89 -2.67 12.73 17.10
C LEU A 89 -3.64 11.70 16.48
N ILE A 90 -3.58 11.53 15.16
CA ILE A 90 -4.42 10.55 14.45
C ILE A 90 -4.04 9.11 14.83
N LEU A 91 -2.74 8.83 14.97
CA LEU A 91 -2.25 7.52 15.36
C LEU A 91 -2.76 7.16 16.75
N GLU A 92 -2.75 8.10 17.71
CA GLU A 92 -3.32 7.89 19.05
C GLU A 92 -4.80 7.47 18.98
N THR A 93 -5.61 8.14 18.15
CA THR A 93 -7.00 7.75 17.91
C THR A 93 -7.12 6.34 17.31
N PHE A 94 -6.24 5.97 16.37
CA PHE A 94 -6.19 4.59 15.84
C PHE A 94 -5.87 3.57 16.94
N LEU A 95 -4.98 3.88 17.88
CA LEU A 95 -4.62 2.98 18.98
C LEU A 95 -5.75 2.77 19.98
N GLN A 96 -6.62 3.77 20.17
CA GLN A 96 -7.80 3.67 21.04
C GLN A 96 -8.83 2.63 20.56
N ASP A 97 -8.78 2.22 19.29
CA ASP A 97 -9.60 1.14 18.73
C ASP A 97 -9.22 -0.26 19.29
N GLY A 98 -8.09 -0.37 20.02
CA GLY A 98 -7.75 -1.53 20.84
C GLY A 98 -7.08 -2.69 20.11
N PHE A 99 -6.83 -2.59 18.80
CA PHE A 99 -6.06 -3.60 18.07
C PHE A 99 -4.58 -3.57 18.51
N GLN A 100 -4.07 -4.72 18.93
CA GLN A 100 -2.68 -4.94 19.34
C GLN A 100 -2.04 -5.94 18.38
N TRP A 101 -0.77 -5.73 18.05
CA TRP A 101 -0.02 -6.56 17.10
C TRP A 101 1.37 -6.92 17.63
N ASP A 102 1.84 -8.10 17.25
CA ASP A 102 3.20 -8.58 17.51
C ASP A 102 4.11 -8.45 16.27
N CYS A 103 3.51 -8.23 15.10
CA CYS A 103 4.21 -8.20 13.83
C CYS A 103 3.71 -7.03 12.96
N ILE A 104 4.65 -6.26 12.39
CA ILE A 104 4.36 -5.21 11.41
C ILE A 104 4.99 -5.62 10.08
N ILE A 105 4.18 -5.66 9.03
CA ILE A 105 4.62 -6.08 7.70
C ILE A 105 4.26 -5.01 6.67
N PRO A 106 5.23 -4.19 6.22
CA PRO A 106 5.01 -3.28 5.11
C PRO A 106 4.82 -4.06 3.80
N LEU A 107 3.92 -3.58 2.95
CA LEU A 107 3.79 -4.10 1.60
C LEU A 107 5.03 -3.73 0.77
N PRO A 108 5.51 -4.63 -0.12
CA PRO A 108 6.66 -4.35 -0.96
C PRO A 108 6.32 -3.27 -1.98
N SER A 109 7.08 -2.18 -1.94
CA SER A 109 6.91 -0.99 -2.78
C SER A 109 8.23 -0.62 -3.45
N SER A 110 8.16 0.01 -4.62
CA SER A 110 9.36 0.57 -5.28
C SER A 110 9.87 1.85 -4.61
N SER A 111 9.08 2.43 -3.70
CA SER A 111 9.47 3.56 -2.87
C SER A 111 9.68 3.10 -1.43
N GLN A 112 10.63 3.74 -0.74
CA GLN A 112 10.89 3.50 0.68
C GLN A 112 9.76 4.02 1.59
N LEU A 113 8.80 4.79 1.07
CA LEU A 113 7.77 5.44 1.89
C LEU A 113 6.99 4.45 2.77
N THR A 114 6.60 3.29 2.23
CA THR A 114 5.87 2.27 2.99
C THR A 114 6.69 1.71 4.15
N SER A 115 7.95 1.36 3.91
CA SER A 115 8.87 0.87 4.94
C SER A 115 9.20 1.95 5.98
N LEU A 116 9.39 3.21 5.56
CA LEU A 116 9.61 4.34 6.47
C LEU A 116 8.37 4.58 7.34
N PHE A 117 7.18 4.47 6.77
CA PHE A 117 5.93 4.59 7.50
C PHE A 117 5.76 3.46 8.53
N ALA A 118 6.01 2.20 8.14
CA ALA A 118 5.99 1.06 9.06
C ALA A 118 7.00 1.21 10.22
N LYS A 119 8.24 1.61 9.92
CA LYS A 119 9.26 1.90 10.95
C LYS A 119 8.83 3.03 11.89
N LYS A 120 8.17 4.07 11.34
CA LYS A 120 7.65 5.17 12.14
C LYS A 120 6.54 4.70 13.09
N VAL A 121 5.59 3.90 12.60
CA VAL A 121 4.55 3.28 13.42
C VAL A 121 5.19 2.44 14.52
N CYS A 122 6.09 1.52 14.18
CA CYS A 122 6.83 0.70 15.15
C CYS A 122 7.50 1.54 16.24
N LYS A 123 8.21 2.61 15.85
CA LYS A 123 8.87 3.51 16.80
C LYS A 123 7.89 4.30 17.67
N ASN A 124 6.76 4.72 17.12
CA ASN A 124 5.78 5.55 17.83
C ASN A 124 4.90 4.72 18.78
N THR A 125 4.70 3.44 18.50
CA THR A 125 3.86 2.56 19.32
C THR A 125 4.65 1.67 20.26
N CYS A 126 5.92 1.38 19.94
CA CYS A 126 6.72 0.35 20.61
C CYS A 126 6.02 -1.02 20.61
N MET A 127 5.16 -1.30 19.62
CA MET A 127 4.41 -2.54 19.48
C MET A 127 4.89 -3.35 18.28
N GLY A 128 5.14 -4.64 18.52
CA GLY A 128 5.55 -5.62 17.52
C GLY A 128 6.91 -5.36 16.88
N VAL A 129 7.32 -6.28 16.01
CA VAL A 129 8.57 -6.20 15.25
C VAL A 129 8.27 -5.96 13.78
N CYS A 130 9.02 -5.06 13.14
CA CYS A 130 8.85 -4.71 11.73
C CYS A 130 9.70 -5.60 10.82
N TYR A 131 9.06 -6.46 10.03
CA TYR A 131 9.73 -7.34 9.06
C TYR A 131 9.54 -6.85 7.64
N ASN A 132 10.50 -6.09 7.12
CA ASN A 132 10.40 -5.43 5.80
C ASN A 132 10.44 -6.41 4.62
N GLU A 133 10.97 -7.61 4.83
CA GLU A 133 11.24 -8.58 3.77
C GLU A 133 10.31 -9.81 3.87
N ALA A 134 9.38 -9.84 4.83
CA ALA A 134 8.48 -10.97 5.01
C ALA A 134 7.47 -11.15 3.85
N LEU A 135 7.17 -10.05 3.15
CA LEU A 135 6.39 -10.06 1.92
C LEU A 135 7.22 -9.51 0.76
N VAL A 136 7.30 -10.28 -0.32
CA VAL A 136 8.01 -9.89 -1.54
C VAL A 136 7.08 -9.93 -2.75
N LYS A 137 7.44 -9.20 -3.80
CA LYS A 137 6.77 -9.35 -5.10
C LYS A 137 7.31 -10.58 -5.80
N ILE A 138 6.42 -11.40 -6.36
CA ILE A 138 6.83 -12.52 -7.21
C ILE A 138 7.49 -12.00 -8.49
N THR A 139 8.43 -12.76 -9.04
CA THR A 139 9.07 -12.45 -10.33
C THR A 139 8.20 -12.89 -11.50
N ALA A 140 8.43 -12.33 -12.68
CA ALA A 140 7.71 -12.76 -13.89
C ALA A 140 7.96 -14.25 -14.22
N ALA A 141 9.18 -14.74 -13.96
CA ALA A 141 9.53 -16.14 -14.09
C ALA A 141 8.72 -17.03 -13.13
N GLN A 142 8.53 -16.61 -11.88
CA GLN A 142 7.72 -17.34 -10.91
C GLN A 142 6.26 -17.44 -11.36
N VAL A 143 5.65 -16.32 -11.80
CA VAL A 143 4.27 -16.32 -12.32
C VAL A 143 4.13 -17.30 -13.48
N LEU A 144 5.11 -17.35 -14.38
CA LEU A 144 5.10 -18.24 -15.53
C LEU A 144 5.17 -19.72 -15.13
N ARG A 145 5.97 -20.06 -14.10
CA ARG A 145 6.03 -21.43 -13.55
C ARG A 145 4.70 -21.82 -12.92
N ASP A 146 4.14 -20.94 -12.10
CA ASP A 146 2.91 -21.21 -11.35
C ASP A 146 1.67 -21.20 -12.24
N LEU A 147 1.73 -20.57 -13.41
CA LEU A 147 0.62 -20.53 -14.35
C LEU A 147 0.13 -21.94 -14.74
N ASN A 148 0.98 -22.95 -14.74
CA ASN A 148 0.61 -24.33 -15.07
C ASN A 148 -0.17 -25.03 -13.94
N THR A 149 -0.05 -24.58 -12.69
CA THR A 149 -0.75 -25.17 -11.54
C THR A 149 -2.12 -24.56 -11.31
N LEU A 150 -2.41 -23.40 -11.92
CA LEU A 150 -3.70 -22.72 -11.78
C LEU A 150 -4.85 -23.54 -12.37
N ALA A 151 -5.97 -23.62 -11.66
CA ALA A 151 -7.21 -24.24 -12.11
C ALA A 151 -8.01 -23.29 -13.01
N ILE A 152 -7.51 -23.06 -14.24
CA ILE A 152 -8.12 -22.16 -15.23
C ILE A 152 -8.21 -22.79 -16.62
N GLY A 153 -9.17 -22.30 -17.42
CA GLY A 153 -9.38 -22.75 -18.78
C GLY A 153 -8.18 -22.48 -19.70
N ALA A 154 -7.98 -23.33 -20.71
CA ALA A 154 -6.83 -23.26 -21.61
C ALA A 154 -6.69 -21.89 -22.31
N LYS A 155 -7.82 -21.29 -22.72
CA LYS A 155 -7.84 -19.96 -23.35
C LYS A 155 -7.31 -18.86 -22.43
N ASP A 156 -7.76 -18.85 -21.17
CA ASP A 156 -7.34 -17.86 -20.17
C ASP A 156 -5.88 -18.05 -19.80
N ARG A 157 -5.44 -19.32 -19.67
CA ARG A 157 -4.04 -19.67 -19.43
C ARG A 157 -3.14 -19.14 -20.55
N SER A 158 -3.48 -19.40 -21.81
CA SER A 158 -2.72 -18.90 -22.96
C SER A 158 -2.68 -17.37 -23.00
N ALA A 159 -3.80 -16.72 -22.70
CA ALA A 159 -3.88 -15.26 -22.63
C ALA A 159 -2.97 -14.65 -21.55
N ILE A 160 -2.93 -15.24 -20.36
CA ILE A 160 -2.04 -14.82 -19.27
C ILE A 160 -0.58 -15.08 -19.65
N HIS A 161 -0.29 -16.26 -20.20
CA HIS A 161 1.04 -16.67 -20.64
C HIS A 161 1.64 -15.68 -21.65
N GLU A 162 0.86 -15.24 -22.65
CA GLU A 162 1.28 -14.24 -23.63
C GLU A 162 1.57 -12.87 -23.00
N ASP A 163 0.73 -12.42 -22.06
CA ASP A 163 0.94 -11.15 -21.36
C ASP A 163 2.22 -11.20 -20.50
N ILE A 164 2.51 -12.32 -19.82
CA ILE A 164 3.74 -12.52 -19.06
C ILE A 164 4.96 -12.56 -19.98
N LYS A 165 4.93 -13.32 -21.09
CA LYS A 165 6.04 -13.36 -22.06
C LYS A 165 6.34 -11.97 -22.64
N ARG A 166 5.30 -11.19 -22.90
CA ARG A 166 5.44 -9.80 -23.33
C ARG A 166 6.10 -8.94 -22.25
N PHE A 167 5.66 -9.04 -20.99
CA PHE A 167 6.27 -8.34 -19.87
C PHE A 167 7.77 -8.67 -19.74
N ILE A 168 8.13 -9.95 -19.78
CA ILE A 168 9.53 -10.42 -19.70
C ILE A 168 10.37 -9.81 -20.82
N ARG A 169 9.85 -9.75 -22.05
CA ARG A 169 10.58 -9.17 -23.21
C ARG A 169 10.97 -7.70 -23.01
N TYR A 170 10.13 -6.91 -22.35
CA TYR A 170 10.38 -5.48 -22.10
C TYR A 170 11.11 -5.20 -20.78
N ASN A 171 11.24 -6.20 -19.91
CA ASN A 171 11.85 -6.07 -18.60
C ASN A 171 12.90 -7.17 -18.45
N SER A 172 12.64 -8.17 -17.62
CA SER A 172 13.43 -9.40 -17.51
C SER A 172 12.60 -10.49 -16.82
N PRO A 173 13.05 -11.76 -16.84
CA PRO A 173 12.41 -12.84 -16.08
C PRO A 173 12.38 -12.57 -14.56
N GLU A 174 13.43 -11.94 -14.03
CA GLU A 174 13.59 -11.64 -12.59
C GLU A 174 12.95 -10.32 -12.16
N ALA A 175 12.41 -9.54 -13.10
CA ALA A 175 11.75 -8.29 -12.76
C ALA A 175 10.53 -8.54 -11.86
N PRO A 176 10.32 -7.72 -10.80
CA PRO A 176 9.12 -7.79 -9.97
C PRO A 176 7.86 -7.68 -10.82
N PHE A 177 6.99 -8.68 -10.73
CA PHE A 177 5.84 -8.78 -11.61
C PHE A 177 4.83 -7.66 -11.35
N GLN A 178 4.37 -7.03 -12.43
CA GLN A 178 3.35 -5.99 -12.36
C GLN A 178 2.01 -6.56 -12.82
N ILE A 179 1.06 -6.74 -11.91
CA ILE A 179 -0.26 -7.32 -12.22
C ILE A 179 -1.02 -6.58 -13.34
N LYS A 180 -0.74 -5.27 -13.51
CA LYS A 180 -1.31 -4.45 -14.59
C LYS A 180 -0.82 -4.85 -15.99
N SER A 181 0.29 -5.61 -16.09
CA SER A 181 0.76 -6.19 -17.35
C SER A 181 -0.22 -7.20 -17.93
N ILE A 182 -1.04 -7.85 -17.09
CA ILE A 182 -2.19 -8.64 -17.53
C ILE A 182 -3.27 -7.69 -18.03
N LYS A 183 -3.49 -7.68 -19.34
CA LYS A 183 -4.36 -6.71 -20.01
C LYS A 183 -5.82 -6.94 -19.66
N ARG A 184 -6.20 -8.20 -19.55
CA ARG A 184 -7.57 -8.64 -19.24
C ARG A 184 -7.79 -8.54 -17.74
N VAL A 185 -8.56 -7.54 -17.31
CA VAL A 185 -8.75 -7.24 -15.88
C VAL A 185 -9.31 -8.43 -15.09
N HIS A 186 -10.28 -9.16 -15.66
CA HIS A 186 -10.87 -10.34 -15.02
C HIS A 186 -9.89 -11.51 -14.84
N LEU A 187 -8.76 -11.54 -15.57
CA LEU A 187 -7.75 -12.58 -15.41
C LEU A 187 -6.76 -12.30 -14.27
N ARG A 188 -6.70 -11.03 -13.79
CA ARG A 188 -5.80 -10.64 -12.70
C ARG A 188 -6.10 -11.36 -11.39
N GLN A 189 -7.35 -11.80 -11.18
CA GLN A 189 -7.77 -12.51 -9.97
C GLN A 189 -7.07 -13.86 -9.78
N TYR A 190 -6.54 -14.45 -10.86
CA TYR A 190 -5.87 -15.74 -10.81
C TYR A 190 -4.41 -15.67 -10.34
N ILE A 191 -3.84 -14.46 -10.20
CA ILE A 191 -2.44 -14.26 -9.83
C ILE A 191 -2.40 -13.41 -8.56
N ASN A 192 -1.81 -13.96 -7.50
CA ASN A 192 -1.39 -13.17 -6.35
C ASN A 192 0.02 -12.60 -6.64
N PRO A 193 0.21 -11.28 -6.84
CA PRO A 193 1.52 -10.72 -7.15
C PRO A 193 2.44 -10.63 -5.92
N LEU A 194 2.00 -11.10 -4.75
CA LEU A 194 2.75 -11.10 -3.51
C LEU A 194 2.95 -12.53 -3.01
N MET A 195 4.11 -12.77 -2.42
CA MET A 195 4.48 -14.03 -1.81
C MET A 195 5.02 -13.80 -0.41
N TRP A 196 4.75 -14.76 0.47
CA TRP A 196 5.36 -14.85 1.78
C TRP A 196 6.78 -15.40 1.65
N GLU A 197 7.77 -14.59 2.04
CA GLU A 197 9.19 -14.99 2.02
C GLU A 197 9.58 -15.67 3.35
N GLY A 198 8.89 -15.34 4.44
CA GLY A 198 9.16 -15.89 5.76
C GLY A 198 9.57 -14.84 6.79
N LEU A 199 9.75 -15.31 8.03
CA LEU A 199 10.35 -14.54 9.11
C LEU A 199 11.78 -15.07 9.36
N PRO A 200 12.66 -14.27 9.99
CA PRO A 200 13.96 -14.75 10.42
C PRO A 200 13.84 -16.02 11.27
N SER A 201 14.80 -16.93 11.13
CA SER A 201 14.82 -18.19 11.89
C SER A 201 14.77 -17.94 13.40
N GLY A 202 13.97 -18.73 14.11
CA GLY A 202 13.77 -18.57 15.56
C GLY A 202 12.73 -17.52 15.95
N THR A 203 12.11 -16.84 14.99
CA THR A 203 10.96 -15.95 15.26
C THR A 203 9.73 -16.77 15.60
N ALA A 204 9.00 -16.37 16.66
CA ALA A 204 7.71 -16.98 17.00
C ALA A 204 6.67 -16.74 15.90
N GLU A 205 5.70 -17.64 15.78
CA GLU A 205 4.61 -17.47 14.82
C GLU A 205 3.79 -16.20 15.14
N PRO A 206 3.50 -15.35 14.14
CA PRO A 206 2.77 -14.11 14.37
C PRO A 206 1.31 -14.41 14.69
N ARG A 207 0.81 -13.86 15.79
CA ARG A 207 -0.62 -14.02 16.19
C ARG A 207 -1.45 -12.85 15.69
N SER A 208 -0.89 -11.64 15.69
CA SER A 208 -1.58 -10.43 15.27
C SER A 208 -0.68 -9.57 14.38
N VAL A 209 -1.06 -9.45 13.12
CA VAL A 209 -0.27 -8.76 12.09
C VAL A 209 -0.89 -7.41 11.75
N LEU A 210 -0.08 -6.36 11.76
CA LEU A 210 -0.40 -5.08 11.14
C LEU A 210 0.25 -4.99 9.76
N LEU A 211 -0.57 -5.11 8.71
CA LEU A 211 -0.16 -4.78 7.34
C LEU A 211 -0.03 -3.26 7.18
N VAL A 212 1.03 -2.80 6.54
CA VAL A 212 1.26 -1.37 6.31
C VAL A 212 1.41 -1.05 4.83
N ASP A 213 0.67 -0.06 4.33
CA ASP A 213 0.81 0.45 2.96
C ASP A 213 0.85 1.98 2.93
N ASP A 214 1.35 2.56 1.84
CA ASP A 214 1.35 4.01 1.66
C ASP A 214 -0.03 4.55 1.24
N MET A 215 -0.81 3.78 0.47
CA MET A 215 -2.11 4.21 0.00
C MET A 215 -3.03 3.02 -0.33
N ILE A 216 -4.30 3.17 0.01
CA ILE A 216 -5.35 2.28 -0.48
C ILE A 216 -6.19 2.93 -1.60
N THR A 217 -6.45 2.16 -2.67
CA THR A 217 -7.41 2.50 -3.74
C THR A 217 -8.51 1.44 -3.83
N SER A 218 -8.25 0.32 -4.51
CA SER A 218 -9.15 -0.85 -4.52
C SER A 218 -8.94 -1.80 -3.35
N GLY A 219 -7.76 -1.74 -2.71
CA GLY A 219 -7.37 -2.66 -1.64
C GLY A 219 -6.85 -4.02 -2.11
N THR A 220 -6.72 -4.24 -3.43
CA THR A 220 -6.29 -5.54 -3.99
C THR A 220 -4.94 -5.99 -3.44
N SER A 221 -3.93 -5.10 -3.34
CA SER A 221 -2.62 -5.46 -2.80
C SER A 221 -2.68 -5.92 -1.33
N LEU A 222 -3.52 -5.28 -0.52
CA LEU A 222 -3.72 -5.65 0.88
C LEU A 222 -4.40 -7.02 1.02
N LEU A 223 -5.39 -7.32 0.18
CA LEU A 223 -6.03 -8.63 0.13
C LEU A 223 -5.08 -9.74 -0.34
N CYS A 224 -4.22 -9.42 -1.32
CA CYS A 224 -3.15 -10.29 -1.78
C CYS A 224 -2.14 -10.60 -0.66
N ALA A 225 -1.74 -9.58 0.10
CA ALA A 225 -0.86 -9.73 1.27
C ALA A 225 -1.52 -10.56 2.38
N LEU A 226 -2.80 -10.30 2.68
CA LEU A 226 -3.58 -11.09 3.63
C LEU A 226 -3.61 -12.57 3.24
N ASN A 227 -3.94 -12.88 1.97
CA ASN A 227 -3.96 -14.25 1.48
C ASN A 227 -2.58 -14.91 1.60
N ALA A 228 -1.51 -14.21 1.22
CA ALA A 228 -0.15 -14.73 1.32
C ALA A 228 0.23 -15.07 2.78
N ILE A 229 -0.16 -14.24 3.75
CA ILE A 229 0.08 -14.50 5.18
C ILE A 229 -0.77 -15.66 5.68
N GLN A 230 -2.07 -15.65 5.40
CA GLN A 230 -3.01 -16.64 5.94
C GLN A 230 -2.79 -18.06 5.40
N ASN A 231 -2.19 -18.20 4.21
CA ASN A 231 -1.78 -19.52 3.70
C ASN A 231 -0.72 -20.19 4.59
N TYR A 232 0.09 -19.41 5.32
CA TYR A 232 1.11 -19.91 6.25
C TYR A 232 0.65 -19.84 7.71
N TYR A 233 -0.11 -18.81 8.08
CA TYR A 233 -0.63 -18.60 9.43
C TYR A 233 -2.16 -18.39 9.39
N PRO A 234 -2.96 -19.47 9.24
CA PRO A 234 -4.41 -19.36 9.07
C PRO A 234 -5.14 -18.69 10.24
N ALA A 235 -4.57 -18.78 11.45
CA ALA A 235 -5.13 -18.22 12.67
C ALA A 235 -4.67 -16.78 12.97
N ALA A 236 -3.78 -16.20 12.16
CA ALA A 236 -3.28 -14.85 12.40
C ALA A 236 -4.41 -13.81 12.23
N ASN A 237 -4.57 -12.95 13.23
CA ASN A 237 -5.48 -11.82 13.15
C ASN A 237 -4.80 -10.67 12.41
N VAL A 238 -5.36 -10.23 11.29
CA VAL A 238 -4.71 -9.25 10.42
C VAL A 238 -5.58 -7.99 10.30
N GLN A 239 -4.99 -6.84 10.59
CA GLN A 239 -5.53 -5.54 10.20
C GLN A 239 -4.53 -4.78 9.36
N ALA A 240 -4.99 -3.75 8.66
CA ALA A 240 -4.13 -2.90 7.84
C ALA A 240 -4.19 -1.44 8.28
N LEU A 241 -3.04 -0.78 8.19
CA LEU A 241 -2.88 0.65 8.37
C LEU A 241 -2.28 1.26 7.10
N THR A 242 -2.91 2.29 6.55
CA THR A 242 -2.34 3.03 5.41
C THR A 242 -2.08 4.49 5.75
N LEU A 243 -1.08 5.08 5.09
CA LEU A 243 -0.82 6.51 5.25
C LEU A 243 -1.95 7.34 4.62
N PHE A 244 -2.37 7.00 3.40
CA PHE A 244 -3.47 7.66 2.71
C PHE A 244 -4.63 6.69 2.39
N GLY A 245 -5.86 7.17 2.58
CA GLY A 245 -7.09 6.43 2.31
C GLY A 245 -7.52 6.43 0.85
N SER A 246 -8.62 5.72 0.57
CA SER A 246 -9.31 5.87 -0.71
C SER A 246 -10.06 7.21 -0.74
N SER A 247 -10.23 7.79 -1.92
CA SER A 247 -10.97 9.05 -2.05
C SER A 247 -12.45 8.83 -1.74
N LYS A 248 -12.97 9.47 -0.69
CA LYS A 248 -14.40 9.54 -0.39
C LYS A 248 -15.08 10.56 -1.30
#